data_AF-A0A6A5YZK5-F1
#
_entry.id   AF-A0A6A5YZK5-F1
#
_cell.length_a   1.000
_cell.length_b   1.000
_cell.length_c   1.000
_cell.angle_alpha   90.00
_cell.angle_beta   90.00
_cell.angle_gamma   90.00
#
_symmetry.space_group_name_H-M   'P 1'
#
loop_
_entity.id
_entity.type
_entity.pdbx_description
1 polymer ?
#
loop_
_entity_poly.entity_id
_entity_poly.type
_entity_poly.pdbx_seq_one_letter_code
_entity_poly.pdbx_strand_id
1 'polypeptide(L)'
;MPNDTTSHDSIIGVGYSFRDREIHFHFDSHDKAKAYQRKNYEARIPKDHPKHVQIPVADGIKYLRDSDHGLVFGFSTIDQAKAWGQHILLASEYSGKEVHIRRKWKHGSLDELLAW
;
A
#
# COMPACT_ATOMS: atom_id res chain seq x y z
N MET A 1 -31.61 18.21 4.09
CA MET A 1 -30.58 18.05 5.15
C MET A 1 -29.32 17.58 4.47
N PRO A 2 -28.13 18.16 4.73
CA PRO A 2 -26.91 17.64 4.15
C PRO A 2 -26.64 16.27 4.80
N ASN A 3 -26.45 15.24 3.97
CA ASN A 3 -25.98 13.94 4.45
C ASN A 3 -24.56 14.15 4.99
N ASP A 4 -24.41 14.08 6.30
CA ASP A 4 -23.11 13.85 6.94
C ASP A 4 -22.64 12.46 6.53
N THR A 5 -22.01 12.36 5.36
CA THR A 5 -21.15 11.22 5.05
C THR A 5 -20.00 11.32 6.04
N THR A 6 -20.12 10.61 7.17
CA THR A 6 -19.07 10.54 8.17
C THR A 6 -17.92 9.80 7.52
N SER A 7 -17.03 10.56 6.88
CA SER A 7 -15.88 10.02 6.17
C SER A 7 -14.96 9.41 7.22
N HIS A 8 -15.03 8.08 7.37
CA HIS A 8 -14.32 7.34 8.40
C HIS A 8 -12.83 7.26 8.07
N ASP A 9 -12.00 7.43 9.10
CA ASP A 9 -10.57 7.13 8.99
C ASP A 9 -10.38 5.63 8.85
N SER A 10 -9.49 5.23 7.93
CA SER A 10 -9.16 3.83 7.67
C SER A 10 -7.71 3.55 8.06
N ILE A 11 -7.47 2.35 8.58
CA ILE A 11 -6.13 1.85 8.89
C ILE A 11 -5.89 0.58 8.08
N ILE A 12 -4.73 0.52 7.42
CA ILE A 12 -4.24 -0.68 6.76
C ILE A 12 -3.01 -1.21 7.50
N GLY A 13 -2.96 -2.52 7.67
CA GLY A 13 -1.73 -3.20 8.08
C GLY A 13 -0.76 -3.21 6.90
N VAL A 14 0.51 -2.85 7.14
CA VAL A 14 1.56 -2.87 6.12
C VAL A 14 2.77 -3.59 6.70
N GLY A 15 3.18 -4.68 6.04
CA GLY A 15 4.34 -5.46 6.40
C GLY A 15 5.18 -5.83 5.18
N TYR A 16 6.39 -6.35 5.43
CA TYR A 16 7.30 -6.85 4.41
C TYR A 16 7.85 -8.20 4.82
N SER A 17 7.73 -9.20 3.94
CA SER A 17 8.38 -10.51 4.10
C SER A 17 9.75 -10.46 3.45
N PHE A 18 10.82 -10.53 4.25
CA PHE A 18 12.19 -10.64 3.74
C PHE A 18 12.45 -11.97 3.05
N ARG A 19 11.77 -13.04 3.49
CA ARG A 19 11.91 -14.38 2.94
C ARG A 19 11.38 -14.43 1.50
N ASP A 20 10.19 -13.90 1.30
CA ASP A 20 9.47 -14.02 0.02
C ASP A 20 9.67 -12.77 -0.86
N ARG A 21 10.28 -11.72 -0.30
CA ARG A 21 10.46 -10.40 -0.90
C ARG A 21 9.12 -9.80 -1.36
N GLU A 22 8.14 -9.87 -0.46
CA GLU A 22 6.77 -9.41 -0.70
C GLU A 22 6.35 -8.31 0.27
N ILE A 23 5.52 -7.38 -0.21
CA ILE A 23 4.76 -6.49 0.66
C ILE A 23 3.40 -7.09 0.94
N HIS A 24 3.01 -6.99 2.20
CA HIS A 24 1.75 -7.50 2.70
C HIS A 24 0.89 -6.32 3.13
N PHE A 25 -0.30 -6.21 2.55
CA PHE A 25 -1.35 -5.32 3.03
C PHE A 25 -2.43 -6.12 3.72
N HIS A 26 -2.93 -5.59 4.83
CA HIS A 26 -4.09 -6.10 5.52
C HIS A 26 -5.19 -5.03 5.51
N PHE A 27 -6.27 -5.31 4.80
CA PHE A 27 -7.45 -4.45 4.73
C PHE A 27 -8.48 -4.87 5.79
N ASP A 28 -9.39 -3.96 6.14
CA ASP A 28 -10.49 -4.24 7.06
C ASP A 28 -11.54 -5.24 6.51
N SER A 29 -11.61 -5.36 5.18
CA SER A 29 -12.63 -6.09 4.44
C SER A 29 -12.07 -6.77 3.19
N HIS A 30 -12.72 -7.87 2.82
CA HIS A 30 -12.40 -8.61 1.60
C HIS A 30 -12.67 -7.77 0.34
N ASP A 31 -13.72 -6.93 0.38
CA ASP A 31 -14.09 -6.11 -0.77
C ASP A 31 -13.04 -5.04 -1.08
N LYS A 32 -12.43 -4.41 -0.05
CA LYS A 32 -11.30 -3.49 -0.25
C LYS A 32 -10.06 -4.21 -0.77
N ALA A 33 -9.76 -5.41 -0.26
CA ALA A 33 -8.66 -6.23 -0.79
C ALA A 33 -8.86 -6.57 -2.28
N LYS A 34 -10.08 -6.96 -2.69
CA LYS A 34 -10.42 -7.19 -4.10
C LYS A 34 -10.37 -5.93 -4.94
N ALA A 35 -10.88 -4.81 -4.42
CA ALA A 35 -10.83 -3.52 -5.10
C ALA A 35 -9.38 -3.11 -5.36
N TYR A 36 -8.51 -3.28 -4.37
CA TYR A 36 -7.08 -3.06 -4.52
C TYR A 36 -6.47 -3.98 -5.58
N GLN A 37 -6.71 -5.30 -5.49
CA GLN A 37 -6.17 -6.27 -6.44
C GLN A 37 -6.54 -5.93 -7.89
N ARG A 38 -7.79 -5.57 -8.13
CA ARG A 38 -8.26 -5.23 -9.48
C ARG A 38 -7.61 -3.95 -10.04
N LYS A 39 -7.09 -3.05 -9.19
CA LYS A 39 -6.35 -1.85 -9.62
C LYS A 39 -4.83 -2.05 -9.69
N ASN A 40 -4.30 -3.09 -9.04
CA ASN A 40 -2.87 -3.35 -8.94
C ASN A 40 -2.60 -4.81 -9.35
N TYR A 41 -2.49 -5.07 -10.65
CA TYR A 41 -2.55 -6.42 -11.23
C TYR A 41 -1.59 -7.47 -10.65
N GLU A 42 -0.44 -7.06 -10.12
CA GLU A 42 0.53 -7.97 -9.50
C GLU A 42 0.13 -8.48 -8.11
N ALA A 43 -0.92 -7.87 -7.54
CA ALA A 43 -1.46 -8.20 -6.23
C ALA A 43 -2.16 -9.56 -6.22
N ARG A 44 -1.86 -10.34 -5.17
CA ARG A 44 -2.49 -11.64 -4.90
C ARG A 44 -3.21 -11.61 -3.57
N ILE A 45 -4.39 -12.23 -3.54
CA ILE A 45 -5.12 -12.48 -2.30
C ILE A 45 -4.98 -13.97 -1.97
N PRO A 46 -4.33 -14.35 -0.87
CA PRO A 46 -4.25 -15.74 -0.45
C PRO A 46 -5.64 -16.31 -0.15
N LYS A 47 -5.90 -17.54 -0.58
CA LYS A 47 -7.22 -18.19 -0.45
C LYS A 47 -7.72 -18.22 1.00
N ASP A 48 -6.82 -18.47 1.94
CA ASP A 48 -7.13 -18.60 3.37
C ASP A 48 -7.11 -17.25 4.12
N HIS A 49 -6.69 -16.17 3.44
CA HIS A 49 -6.57 -14.84 4.02
C HIS A 49 -7.21 -13.79 3.09
N PRO A 50 -8.55 -13.76 2.96
CA PRO A 50 -9.26 -12.94 1.96
C PRO A 50 -9.12 -11.42 2.16
N LYS A 51 -8.62 -10.98 3.32
CA LYS A 51 -8.35 -9.58 3.64
C LYS A 51 -6.90 -9.16 3.39
N HIS A 52 -6.04 -10.13 3.05
CA HIS A 52 -4.62 -9.91 2.86
C HIS A 52 -4.32 -9.79 1.37
N VAL A 53 -3.45 -8.85 1.04
CA VAL A 53 -2.87 -8.71 -0.30
C VAL A 53 -1.37 -8.86 -0.20
N GLN A 54 -0.80 -9.65 -1.09
CA GLN A 54 0.64 -9.81 -1.27
C GLN A 54 1.06 -9.25 -2.63
N ILE A 55 2.16 -8.52 -2.66
CA ILE A 55 2.74 -7.97 -3.88
C ILE A 55 4.23 -8.30 -3.90
N PRO A 56 4.73 -8.98 -4.95
CA PRO A 56 6.16 -9.11 -5.17
C PRO A 56 6.81 -7.74 -5.20
N VAL A 57 7.98 -7.60 -4.59
CA VAL A 57 8.71 -6.35 -4.70
C VAL A 57 9.80 -6.46 -5.76
N ALA A 58 9.84 -5.44 -6.62
CA ALA A 58 10.90 -5.29 -7.61
C ALA A 58 12.29 -5.19 -6.96
N ASP A 59 13.31 -5.56 -7.72
CA ASP A 59 14.69 -5.39 -7.30
C ASP A 59 15.06 -3.91 -7.11
N GLY A 60 15.97 -3.64 -6.16
CA GLY A 60 16.53 -2.30 -5.97
C GLY A 60 16.26 -1.65 -4.61
N ILE A 61 15.42 -2.25 -3.75
CA ILE A 61 15.32 -1.85 -2.34
C ILE A 61 16.66 -2.10 -1.65
N LYS A 62 17.14 -1.09 -0.94
CA LYS A 62 18.36 -1.13 -0.13
C LYS A 62 18.08 -1.24 1.36
N TYR A 63 17.02 -0.59 1.83
CA TYR A 63 16.61 -0.66 3.22
C TYR A 63 15.11 -0.42 3.36
N LEU A 64 14.60 -0.83 4.51
CA LEU A 64 13.28 -0.49 4.99
C LEU A 64 13.43 0.18 6.36
N ARG A 65 12.60 1.18 6.63
CA ARG A 65 12.51 1.77 7.97
C ARG A 65 11.06 2.09 8.29
N ASP A 66 10.74 1.95 9.56
CA ASP A 66 9.45 2.42 10.05
C ASP A 66 9.46 3.94 10.21
N SER A 67 8.29 4.56 10.08
CA SER A 67 8.09 5.98 10.33
C SER A 67 6.68 6.23 10.87
N ASP A 68 6.47 7.39 11.48
CA ASP A 68 5.14 7.81 11.96
C ASP A 68 4.11 7.91 10.81
N HIS A 69 4.58 8.02 9.57
CA HIS A 69 3.75 8.11 8.38
C HIS A 69 3.49 6.75 7.71
N GLY A 70 4.16 5.67 8.14
CA GLY A 70 4.05 4.34 7.59
C GLY A 70 5.39 3.68 7.29
N LEU A 71 5.38 2.67 6.42
CA LEU A 71 6.59 1.93 6.05
C LEU A 71 7.31 2.64 4.90
N VAL A 72 8.60 2.93 5.08
CA VAL A 72 9.44 3.61 4.08
C VAL A 72 10.40 2.61 3.44
N PHE A 73 10.52 2.70 2.12
CA PHE A 73 11.36 1.88 1.26
C PHE A 73 12.42 2.77 0.61
N GLY A 74 13.68 2.49 0.89
CA GLY A 74 14.82 3.21 0.32
C GLY A 74 15.43 2.49 -0.88
N PHE A 75 15.68 3.23 -1.96
CA PHE A 75 16.21 2.72 -3.22
C PHE A 75 17.63 3.24 -3.51
N SER A 76 18.31 2.62 -4.48
CA SER A 76 19.66 3.03 -4.88
C SER A 76 19.66 4.34 -5.65
N THR A 77 18.63 4.56 -6.48
CA THR A 77 18.46 5.75 -7.31
C THR A 77 17.06 6.33 -7.17
N ILE A 78 16.91 7.61 -7.54
CA ILE A 78 15.61 8.30 -7.56
C ILE A 78 14.71 7.64 -8.62
N ASP A 79 15.27 7.25 -9.76
CA ASP A 79 14.49 6.63 -10.84
C ASP A 79 13.92 5.27 -10.42
N GLN A 80 14.66 4.48 -9.65
CA GLN A 80 14.15 3.23 -9.07
C GLN A 80 13.00 3.48 -8.10
N ALA A 81 13.14 4.48 -7.21
CA ALA A 81 12.09 4.88 -6.29
C ALA A 81 10.82 5.31 -7.06
N LYS A 82 10.97 6.15 -8.08
CA LYS A 82 9.85 6.64 -8.89
C LYS A 82 9.16 5.53 -9.67
N ALA A 83 9.93 4.70 -10.38
CA ALA A 83 9.39 3.59 -11.14
C ALA A 83 8.61 2.63 -10.23
N TRP A 84 9.19 2.28 -9.08
CA TRP A 84 8.53 1.41 -8.12
C TRP A 84 7.29 2.04 -7.49
N GLY A 85 7.36 3.31 -7.09
CA GLY A 85 6.24 4.04 -6.51
C GLY A 85 5.05 4.20 -7.46
N GLN A 86 5.29 4.26 -8.77
CA GLN A 86 4.24 4.28 -9.79
C GLN A 86 3.57 2.91 -10.00
N HIS A 87 4.27 1.82 -9.67
CA HIS A 87 3.74 0.46 -9.80
C HIS A 87 2.89 0.01 -8.62
N ILE A 88 3.06 0.61 -7.44
CA ILE A 88 2.33 0.23 -6.23
C ILE A 88 1.28 1.31 -5.90
N LEU A 89 -0.01 0.99 -6.08
CA LEU A 89 -1.09 1.99 -5.93
C LEU A 89 -1.12 2.74 -4.58
N LEU A 90 -0.73 2.11 -3.46
CA LEU A 90 -0.71 2.77 -2.13
C LEU A 90 0.60 3.51 -1.84
N ALA A 91 1.57 3.41 -2.73
CA ALA A 91 2.83 4.08 -2.56
C ALA A 91 2.69 5.59 -2.81
N SER A 92 3.52 6.37 -2.14
CA SER A 92 3.72 7.78 -2.49
C SER A 92 5.19 8.12 -2.36
N GLU A 93 5.65 9.05 -3.19
CA GLU A 93 6.97 9.64 -3.02
C GLU A 93 7.09 10.27 -1.62
N TYR A 94 8.19 9.97 -0.93
CA TYR A 94 8.46 10.51 0.40
C TYR A 94 9.60 11.53 0.35
N SER A 95 10.79 11.10 -0.06
CA SER A 95 11.93 12.01 -0.23
C SER A 95 13.00 11.39 -1.13
N GLY A 96 13.47 12.10 -2.16
CA GLY A 96 14.61 11.67 -2.99
C GLY A 96 14.51 10.22 -3.49
N LYS A 97 15.20 9.31 -2.80
CA LYS A 97 15.27 7.86 -3.12
C LYS A 97 14.33 7.00 -2.26
N GLU A 98 13.37 7.62 -1.59
CA GLU A 98 12.46 6.97 -0.65
C GLU A 98 11.00 7.06 -1.13
N VAL A 99 10.32 5.93 -1.01
CA VAL A 99 8.89 5.79 -1.22
C VAL A 99 8.27 5.32 0.08
N HIS A 100 7.14 5.88 0.50
CA HIS A 100 6.40 5.37 1.65
C HIS A 100 5.12 4.67 1.25
N ILE A 101 4.59 3.87 2.17
CA ILE A 101 3.23 3.36 2.13
C ILE A 101 2.56 3.77 3.44
N ARG A 102 1.52 4.59 3.32
CA ARG A 102 0.78 5.12 4.48
C ARG A 102 -0.09 4.05 5.09
N ARG A 103 -0.04 3.94 6.43
CA ARG A 103 -0.93 3.03 7.19
C ARG A 103 -2.27 3.67 7.53
N LYS A 104 -2.31 4.99 7.68
CA LYS A 104 -3.49 5.75 8.08
C LYS A 104 -4.00 6.59 6.92
N TRP A 105 -5.28 6.44 6.63
CA TRP A 105 -5.98 7.13 5.55
C TRP A 105 -7.12 7.93 6.17
N LYS A 106 -7.12 9.24 5.92
CA LYS A 106 -8.10 10.14 6.53
C LYS A 106 -9.31 10.31 5.64
N HIS A 107 -10.45 10.58 6.26
CA HIS A 107 -11.64 11.07 5.58
C HIS A 107 -12.14 10.19 4.42
N GLY A 108 -12.01 8.86 4.51
CA GLY A 108 -12.43 7.96 3.43
C GLY A 108 -11.53 7.98 2.19
N SER A 109 -10.38 8.67 2.20
CA SER A 109 -9.45 8.75 1.05
C SER A 109 -8.97 7.39 0.54
N LEU A 110 -8.91 6.37 1.41
CA LEU A 110 -8.64 5.00 0.98
C LEU A 110 -9.79 4.44 0.13
N ASP A 111 -11.02 4.65 0.57
CA ASP A 111 -12.21 4.14 -0.12
C ASP A 111 -12.38 4.85 -1.47
N GLU A 112 -12.12 6.15 -1.53
CA GLU A 112 -12.05 6.91 -2.78
C GLU A 112 -10.97 6.37 -3.73
N LEU A 113 -9.77 6.11 -3.21
CA LEU A 113 -8.68 5.54 -4.00
C LEU A 113 -9.03 4.15 -4.56
N LEU A 114 -9.85 3.37 -3.85
CA LEU A 114 -10.26 2.02 -4.23
C LEU A 114 -11.59 1.97 -4.99
N ALA A 115 -12.35 3.07 -5.05
CA ALA A 115 -13.64 3.16 -5.73
C ALA A 115 -13.53 2.89 -7.23
N TRP A 116 -14.58 2.31 -7.82
CA TRP A 116 -14.64 1.89 -9.22
C TRP A 116 -15.37 2.92 -10.06
#